data_AF-A0A391NLW2-F1
#
_entry.id   AF-A0A391NLW2-F1
#
_cell.length_a   1.000
_cell.length_b   1.000
_cell.length_c   1.000
_cell.angle_alpha   90.00
_cell.angle_beta   90.00
_cell.angle_gamma   90.00
#
_symmetry.space_group_name_H-M   'P 1'
#
loop_
_entity.id
_entity.type
_entity.pdbx_description
1 polymer ?
#
loop_
_entity_poly.entity_id
_entity_poly.type
_entity_poly.pdbx_seq_one_letter_code
_entity_poly.pdbx_strand_id
1 'polypeptide(L)'
;MELNKAVIDCMRSLRRRLRDEQQLDIHLNQPDAVSAMLAGCVRSNDELTRELGRQLAAFSDQLPAPVPPPSRSSGSATVRIYRGQRVLA
;
A
#
# COMPACT_ATOMS: atom_id res chain seq x y z
N MET A 1 -9.74 20.94 7.87
CA MET A 1 -9.50 19.69 7.12
C MET A 1 -8.10 19.70 6.51
N GLU A 2 -7.05 19.68 7.35
CA GLU A 2 -5.65 19.80 6.91
C GLU A 2 -4.95 18.44 6.73
N LEU A 3 -5.57 17.36 7.21
CA LEU A 3 -5.04 16.01 7.16
C LEU A 3 -4.75 15.55 5.73
N ASN A 4 -5.61 15.90 4.77
CA ASN A 4 -5.47 15.46 3.39
C ASN A 4 -4.24 16.07 2.69
N LYS A 5 -3.92 17.34 2.99
CA LYS A 5 -2.74 18.01 2.42
C LYS A 5 -1.44 17.44 2.98
N ALA A 6 -1.39 17.19 4.30
CA ALA A 6 -0.22 16.63 4.96
C ALA A 6 0.09 15.21 4.44
N VAL A 7 -0.94 14.38 4.25
CA VAL A 7 -0.80 13.02 3.69
C VAL A 7 -0.28 13.04 2.26
N ILE A 8 -0.84 13.90 1.41
CA ILE A 8 -0.41 14.02 0.01
C ILE A 8 1.04 14.51 -0.09
N ASP A 9 1.45 15.44 0.77
CA ASP A 9 2.83 15.94 0.81
C ASP A 9 3.81 14.86 1.29
N CYS A 10 3.42 14.12 2.34
CA CYS A 10 4.17 12.96 2.83
C CYS A 10 4.34 11.89 1.74
N MET A 11 3.26 11.50 1.05
CA MET A 11 3.32 10.53 -0.05
C MET A 11 4.21 10.99 -1.22
N ARG A 12 4.16 12.29 -1.58
CA ARG A 12 5.02 12.84 -2.64
C ARG A 12 6.50 12.80 -2.26
N SER A 13 6.81 13.19 -1.03
CA SER A 13 8.18 13.18 -0.48
C SER A 13 8.73 11.75 -0.41
N LEU A 14 7.92 10.83 0.11
CA LEU A 14 8.28 9.41 0.23
C LEU A 14 8.50 8.77 -1.14
N ARG A 15 7.61 9.02 -2.12
CA ARG A 15 7.79 8.56 -3.49
C ARG A 15 9.12 9.01 -4.09
N ARG A 16 9.48 10.29 -3.90
CA ARG A 16 10.71 10.84 -4.47
C ARG A 16 11.94 10.11 -3.94
N ARG A 17 11.96 9.79 -2.64
CA ARG A 17 13.05 9.02 -2.03
C ARG A 17 13.09 7.58 -2.52
N LEU A 18 11.95 6.90 -2.57
CA LEU A 18 11.88 5.52 -3.08
C LEU A 18 12.30 5.43 -4.56
N ARG A 19 12.02 6.46 -5.35
CA ARG A 19 12.48 6.54 -6.74
C ARG A 19 13.98 6.82 -6.85
N ASP A 20 14.54 7.64 -5.97
CA ASP A 20 15.97 7.95 -5.96
C ASP A 20 16.81 6.75 -5.49
N GLU A 21 16.38 6.09 -4.40
CA GLU A 21 17.08 4.93 -3.83
C GLU A 21 16.86 3.64 -4.62
N GLN A 22 15.61 3.34 -4.99
CA GLN A 22 15.20 2.03 -5.48
C GLN A 22 14.64 2.06 -6.92
N GLN A 23 14.61 3.23 -7.56
CA GLN A 23 13.95 3.44 -8.85
C GLN A 23 12.49 2.96 -8.89
N LEU A 24 11.81 2.97 -7.72
CA LEU A 24 10.40 2.61 -7.63
C LEU A 24 9.52 3.76 -8.17
N ASP A 25 8.81 3.50 -9.26
CA ASP A 25 7.85 4.44 -9.84
C ASP A 25 6.42 4.12 -9.35
N ILE A 26 5.96 4.88 -8.36
CA ILE A 26 4.65 4.66 -7.72
C ILE A 26 3.67 5.76 -8.15
N HIS A 27 2.53 5.38 -8.70
CA HIS A 27 1.49 6.32 -9.12
C HIS A 27 0.48 6.54 -7.98
N LEU A 28 0.33 7.77 -7.48
CA LEU A 28 -0.62 8.09 -6.39
C LEU A 28 -2.10 7.86 -6.76
N ASN A 29 -2.41 7.71 -8.05
CA ASN A 29 -3.77 7.43 -8.53
C ASN A 29 -4.16 5.95 -8.39
N GLN A 30 -3.19 5.08 -8.09
CA GLN A 30 -3.45 3.65 -7.95
C GLN A 30 -3.95 3.34 -6.53
N PRO A 31 -4.93 2.43 -6.37
CA PRO A 31 -5.41 2.03 -5.05
C PRO A 31 -4.32 1.35 -4.20
N ASP A 32 -3.31 0.78 -4.83
CA ASP A 32 -2.18 0.13 -4.16
C ASP A 32 -1.02 1.09 -3.84
N ALA A 33 -1.14 2.39 -4.12
CA ALA A 33 -0.03 3.34 -3.97
C ALA A 33 0.55 3.38 -2.55
N VAL A 34 -0.31 3.37 -1.53
CA VAL A 34 0.13 3.37 -0.11
C VAL A 34 0.81 2.06 0.23
N SER A 35 0.23 0.93 -0.15
CA SER A 35 0.80 -0.42 0.05
C SER A 35 2.18 -0.56 -0.59
N ALA A 36 2.33 -0.14 -1.85
CA ALA A 36 3.60 -0.13 -2.58
C ALA A 36 4.64 0.78 -1.93
N MET A 37 4.23 1.95 -1.43
CA MET A 37 5.13 2.86 -0.70
C MET A 37 5.61 2.23 0.62
N LEU A 38 4.71 1.63 1.40
CA LEU A 38 5.06 0.94 2.65
C LEU A 38 6.00 -0.25 2.41
N ALA A 39 5.74 -1.04 1.37
CA ALA A 39 6.63 -2.13 0.96
C ALA A 39 8.04 -1.62 0.58
N GLY A 40 8.11 -0.51 -0.15
CA GLY A 40 9.37 0.18 -0.47
C GLY A 40 10.11 0.67 0.78
N CYS A 41 9.39 1.16 1.80
CA CYS A 41 9.98 1.62 3.07
C CYS A 41 10.64 0.48 3.84
N VAL A 42 10.01 -0.70 3.88
CA VAL A 42 10.59 -1.89 4.54
C VAL A 42 11.88 -2.34 3.87
N ARG A 43 11.95 -2.19 2.53
CA ARG A 43 13.13 -2.52 1.71
C ARG A 43 14.22 -1.45 1.71
N SER A 44 13.88 -0.21 2.06
CA SER A 44 14.85 0.89 2.13
C SER A 44 15.80 0.71 3.32
N ASN A 45 17.06 1.10 3.12
CA ASN A 45 18.07 1.17 4.18
C ASN A 45 18.20 2.58 4.76
N ASP A 46 17.51 3.56 4.20
CA ASP A 46 17.48 4.94 4.69
C ASP A 46 16.50 5.05 5.87
N GLU A 47 17.04 5.46 7.02
CA GLU A 47 16.29 5.62 8.27
C GLU A 47 15.17 6.66 8.12
N LEU A 48 15.44 7.70 7.33
CA LEU A 48 14.55 8.81 7.04
C LEU A 48 13.37 8.36 6.15
N THR A 49 13.59 7.46 5.19
CA THR A 49 12.56 6.79 4.40
C THR A 49 11.68 5.87 5.27
N ARG A 50 12.29 5.15 6.23
CA ARG A 50 11.54 4.31 7.18
C ARG A 50 10.63 5.13 8.12
N GLU A 51 11.11 6.26 8.61
CA GLU A 51 10.33 7.18 9.45
C GLU A 51 9.12 7.75 8.69
N LEU A 52 9.32 8.20 7.44
CA LEU A 52 8.23 8.67 6.59
C LEU A 52 7.18 7.57 6.32
N GLY A 53 7.62 6.32 6.15
CA GLY A 53 6.72 5.18 6.04
C GLY A 53 5.84 4.97 7.28
N ARG A 54 6.40 5.14 8.48
CA ARG A 54 5.65 5.06 9.75
C ARG A 54 4.63 6.19 9.88
N GLN A 55 5.01 7.41 9.51
CA GLN A 55 4.10 8.55 9.48
C GLN A 55 2.94 8.33 8.50
N LEU A 56 3.25 7.83 7.30
CA LEU A 56 2.23 7.48 6.31
C LEU A 56 1.26 6.41 6.83
N ALA A 57 1.78 5.38 7.52
CA ALA A 57 0.95 4.35 8.14
C ALA A 57 0.04 4.92 9.23
N ALA A 58 0.53 5.83 10.08
CA ALA A 58 -0.28 6.49 11.11
C ALA A 58 -1.42 7.32 10.50
N PHE A 59 -1.17 8.00 9.38
CA PHE A 59 -2.22 8.70 8.64
C PHE A 59 -3.22 7.74 7.99
N SER A 60 -2.75 6.61 7.45
CA SER A 60 -3.62 5.61 6.82
C SER A 60 -4.48 4.83 7.82
N ASP A 61 -3.96 4.59 9.04
CA ASP A 61 -4.70 3.96 10.15
C ASP A 61 -5.83 4.85 10.69
N GLN A 62 -5.66 6.17 10.59
CA GLN A 62 -6.72 7.15 10.90
C GLN A 62 -7.80 7.22 9.81
N LEU A 63 -7.53 6.76 8.59
CA LEU A 63 -8.59 6.42 7.65
C LEU A 63 -9.12 5.02 8.03
N PRO A 64 -10.43 4.77 8.06
CA PRO A 64 -10.94 3.43 8.31
C PRO A 64 -10.35 2.46 7.28
N ALA A 65 -9.38 1.67 7.72
CA ALA A 65 -8.67 0.73 6.88
C ALA A 65 -9.65 -0.34 6.38
N PRO A 66 -9.72 -0.65 5.07
CA PRO A 66 -10.06 -2.00 4.68
C PRO A 66 -8.92 -2.89 5.20
N VAL A 67 -9.22 -3.65 6.24
CA VAL A 67 -8.39 -4.68 6.86
C VAL A 67 -7.40 -5.34 5.87
N PRO A 68 -6.09 -5.36 6.15
CA PRO A 68 -5.16 -6.11 5.31
C PRO A 68 -5.47 -7.61 5.45
N PRO A 69 -5.66 -8.36 4.35
CA PRO A 69 -5.65 -9.81 4.47
C PRO A 69 -4.22 -10.26 4.79
N PRO A 70 -4.01 -11.15 5.77
CA PRO A 70 -2.70 -11.72 6.01
C PRO A 70 -2.27 -12.50 4.76
N SER A 71 -1.09 -12.15 4.23
CA SER A 71 -0.48 -12.83 3.10
C SER A 71 -0.29 -14.31 3.44
N ARG A 72 -1.03 -15.19 2.77
CA ARG A 72 -0.67 -16.60 2.60
C ARG A 72 -0.82 -16.94 1.14
N SER A 73 0.31 -17.25 0.53
CA SER A 73 0.44 -17.98 -0.72
C SER A 73 -0.51 -19.16 -0.75
N SER A 74 -1.46 -19.17 -1.68
CA SER A 74 -2.00 -20.40 -2.27
C SER A 74 -2.64 -20.06 -3.60
N GLY A 75 -2.35 -20.87 -4.61
CA GLY A 75 -2.64 -20.58 -6.01
C GLY A 75 -4.12 -20.43 -6.35
N SER A 76 -4.31 -19.86 -7.54
CA SER A 76 -5.34 -20.22 -8.53
C SER A 76 -6.67 -20.76 -7.99
N ALA A 77 -7.72 -19.92 -8.02
CA ALA A 77 -8.88 -20.17 -8.88
C ALA A 77 -9.92 -19.08 -8.67
N THR A 78 -10.18 -18.33 -9.74
CA THR A 78 -11.32 -17.43 -9.88
C THR A 78 -12.62 -18.24 -9.84
N VAL A 79 -13.27 -18.35 -8.68
CA VAL A 79 -14.60 -18.95 -8.58
C VAL A 79 -15.65 -17.85 -8.65
N ARG A 80 -16.29 -17.71 -9.82
CA ARG A 80 -17.47 -16.88 -10.02
C ARG A 80 -18.69 -17.63 -9.49
N ILE A 81 -19.25 -17.15 -8.39
CA ILE A 81 -20.48 -17.71 -7.81
C ILE A 81 -21.69 -17.11 -8.55
N TYR A 82 -22.46 -17.95 -9.25
CA TYR A 82 -23.78 -17.60 -9.76
C TYR A 82 -24.81 -18.54 -9.13
N ARG A 83 -25.73 -17.97 -8.34
CA ARG A 83 -27.05 -18.51 -7.99
C ARG A 83 -27.18 -20.03 -7.78
N GLY A 84 -26.49 -20.57 -6.77
CA GLY A 84 -27.03 -21.69 -5.98
C GLY A 84 -26.68 -23.12 -6.36
N GLN A 85 -25.59 -23.43 -7.07
CA GLN A 85 -25.18 -24.83 -7.20
C GLN A 85 -23.65 -25.01 -7.30
N ARG A 86 -23.08 -25.80 -6.39
CA ARG A 86 -21.66 -26.18 -6.37
C ARG A 86 -21.50 -27.50 -7.12
N VAL A 87 -20.67 -27.54 -8.17
CA VAL A 87 -20.19 -28.78 -8.80
C VAL A 87 -18.66 -28.71 -8.83
N LEU A 88 -18.02 -29.75 -8.27
CA LEU A 88 -16.56 -29.95 -8.28
C LEU A 88 -16.16 -30.58 -9.62
N ALA A 89 -15.11 -30.05 -10.24
CA ALA A 89 -14.33 -30.73 -11.27
C ALA A 89 -12.91 -30.93 -10.74
#